data_AF-A0A453JFF1-F1
#
_entry.id   AF-A0A453JFF1-F1
#
_cell.length_a   1.000
_cell.length_b   1.000
_cell.length_c   1.000
_cell.angle_alpha   90.00
_cell.angle_beta   90.00
_cell.angle_gamma   90.00
#
_symmetry.space_group_name_H-M   'P 1'
#
loop_
_entity.id
_entity.type
_entity.pdbx_description
1 polymer ?
#
loop_
_entity_poly.entity_id
_entity_poly.type
_entity_poly.pdbx_seq_one_letter_code
_entity_poly.pdbx_strand_id
1 'polypeptide(L)'
;MDRRLAVFVIADERYYPRFRTECRAPCYVDEHYLPTVLSIEAPTQIANRTVTLVDWSRGGAHPATFGAADVTEDFLGMLVGKKGNAERCMYNGQPVEVCFLFARKFAPAALPQLLSLSSKILGY
;
A
#
# COMPACT_ATOMS: atom_id res chain seq x y z
N MET A 1 -5.55 -5.49 7.47
CA MET A 1 -6.50 -5.35 8.58
C MET A 1 -7.33 -6.61 8.63
N ASP A 2 -7.22 -7.39 9.70
CA ASP A 2 -8.12 -8.52 9.92
C ASP A 2 -9.41 -8.06 10.63
N ARG A 3 -10.38 -8.97 10.74
CA ARG A 3 -11.69 -8.69 11.34
C ARG A 3 -11.60 -8.29 12.81
N ARG A 4 -10.70 -8.88 13.59
CA ARG A 4 -10.59 -8.65 15.04
C ARG A 4 -10.05 -7.25 15.31
N LEU A 5 -9.00 -6.85 14.59
CA LEU A 5 -8.47 -5.48 14.65
C LEU A 5 -9.49 -4.46 14.14
N ALA A 6 -10.26 -4.78 13.11
CA ALA A 6 -11.32 -3.89 12.62
C ALA A 6 -12.42 -3.65 13.69
N VAL A 7 -12.84 -4.69 14.42
CA VAL A 7 -13.79 -4.55 15.53
C VAL A 7 -13.21 -3.67 16.64
N PHE A 8 -11.94 -3.87 16.99
CA PHE A 8 -11.24 -3.01 17.94
C PHE A 8 -11.25 -1.53 17.50
N VAL A 9 -10.93 -1.25 16.23
CA VAL A 9 -10.90 0.11 15.67
C VAL A 9 -12.28 0.79 15.73
N ILE A 10 -13.36 0.05 15.45
CA ILE A 10 -14.73 0.57 15.47
C ILE A 10 -15.21 0.83 16.90
N ALA A 11 -14.77 0.02 17.85
CA ALA A 11 -15.11 0.13 19.27
C ALA A 11 -14.19 1.09 20.05
N ASP A 12 -13.26 1.79 19.38
CA ASP A 12 -12.29 2.64 20.06
C ASP A 12 -12.91 3.94 20.59
N GLU A 13 -13.11 3.97 21.91
CA GLU A 13 -13.55 5.16 22.65
C GLU A 13 -12.38 5.90 23.32
N ARG A 14 -11.13 5.42 23.19
CA ARG A 14 -9.97 5.97 23.90
C ARG A 14 -9.11 6.86 23.02
N TYR A 15 -8.74 6.41 21.82
CA TYR A 15 -7.79 7.12 20.96
C TYR A 15 -8.49 7.93 19.87
N TYR A 16 -9.47 7.33 19.18
CA TYR A 16 -10.18 8.00 18.10
C TYR A 16 -10.82 9.34 18.52
N PRO A 17 -11.45 9.50 19.70
CA PRO A 17 -11.96 10.82 20.12
C PRO A 17 -10.88 11.90 20.19
N ARG A 18 -9.65 11.55 20.57
CA ARG A 18 -8.51 12.50 20.57
C ARG A 18 -8.07 12.84 19.16
N PHE A 19 -7.95 11.84 18.28
CA PHE A 19 -7.66 12.12 16.87
C PHE A 19 -8.74 13.02 16.26
N ARG A 20 -10.01 12.79 16.59
CA ARG A 20 -11.13 13.60 16.11
C ARG A 20 -11.05 15.07 16.54
N THR A 21 -10.54 15.38 17.73
CA THR A 21 -10.45 16.77 18.23
C THR A 21 -9.11 17.46 17.94
N GLU A 22 -8.02 16.69 17.98
CA GLU A 22 -6.63 17.19 17.93
C GLU A 22 -5.97 17.04 16.55
N CYS A 23 -6.36 16.07 15.73
CA CYS A 23 -5.83 15.93 14.36
C CYS A 23 -6.46 17.00 13.47
N ARG A 24 -5.84 18.18 13.50
CA ARG A 24 -6.17 19.34 12.66
C ARG A 24 -5.09 19.51 11.61
N ALA A 25 -5.42 20.17 10.50
CA ALA A 25 -4.48 20.41 9.42
C ALA A 25 -3.12 20.93 9.97
N PRO A 26 -1.98 20.36 9.55
CA PRO A 26 -1.80 19.44 8.40
C PRO A 26 -1.88 17.93 8.74
N CYS A 27 -2.71 17.51 9.72
CA CYS A 27 -2.94 16.11 10.06
C CYS A 27 -4.13 15.51 9.28
N TYR A 28 -3.94 14.31 8.71
CA TYR A 28 -5.00 13.51 8.07
C TYR A 28 -5.32 12.29 8.93
N VAL A 29 -6.54 12.22 9.46
CA VAL A 29 -6.93 11.17 10.43
C VAL A 29 -6.76 9.78 9.84
N ASP A 30 -7.13 9.58 8.59
CA ASP A 30 -7.01 8.32 7.87
C ASP A 30 -5.56 7.89 7.62
N GLU A 31 -4.60 8.83 7.57
CA GLU A 31 -3.18 8.53 7.42
C GLU A 31 -2.46 8.30 8.78
N HIS A 32 -3.00 8.81 9.88
CA HIS A 32 -2.30 8.78 11.18
C HIS A 32 -2.96 7.88 12.25
N TYR A 33 -4.30 7.84 12.34
CA TYR A 33 -4.99 7.13 13.41
C TYR A 33 -4.68 5.63 13.42
N LEU A 34 -4.88 4.95 12.28
CA LEU A 34 -4.68 3.50 12.18
C LEU A 34 -3.23 3.10 12.44
N PRO A 35 -2.20 3.72 11.82
CA PRO A 35 -0.81 3.37 12.12
C PRO A 35 -0.43 3.63 13.56
N THR A 36 -0.87 4.74 14.17
CA THR A 36 -0.53 5.05 15.56
C THR A 36 -1.14 4.04 16.53
N VAL A 37 -2.45 3.81 16.45
CA VAL A 37 -3.12 2.97 17.46
C VAL A 37 -2.73 1.50 17.31
N LEU A 38 -2.60 0.99 16.09
CA LEU A 38 -2.19 -0.39 15.88
C LEU A 38 -0.72 -0.65 16.28
N SER A 39 0.15 0.37 16.19
CA SER A 39 1.53 0.25 16.69
C SER A 39 1.60 0.17 18.22
N ILE A 40 0.62 0.77 18.92
CA ILE A 40 0.52 0.71 20.39
C ILE A 40 -0.14 -0.59 20.84
N GLU A 41 -1.31 -0.91 20.27
CA GLU A 41 -2.20 -1.96 20.79
C GLU A 41 -1.96 -3.33 20.15
N ALA A 42 -1.40 -3.37 18.94
CA ALA A 42 -1.24 -4.60 18.18
C ALA A 42 0.08 -4.69 17.37
N PRO A 43 1.25 -4.33 17.97
CA PRO A 43 2.52 -4.25 17.23
C PRO A 43 2.95 -5.57 16.60
N THR A 44 2.58 -6.71 17.19
CA THR A 44 2.90 -8.04 16.66
C THR A 44 1.93 -8.53 15.58
N GLN A 45 0.85 -7.78 15.31
CA GLN A 45 -0.19 -8.12 14.32
C GLN A 45 -0.15 -7.18 13.10
N ILE A 46 0.83 -6.28 13.01
CA ILE A 46 1.06 -5.40 11.86
C ILE A 46 2.36 -5.76 11.15
N ALA A 47 2.42 -5.51 9.84
CA ALA A 47 3.54 -5.92 9.00
C ALA A 47 4.48 -4.76 8.57
N ASN A 48 4.35 -3.55 9.14
CA ASN A 48 5.09 -2.34 8.75
C ASN A 48 5.18 -2.12 7.22
N ARG A 49 4.18 -2.62 6.48
CA ARG A 49 4.07 -2.54 5.02
C ARG A 49 2.61 -2.56 4.61
N THR A 50 2.34 -2.15 3.37
CA THR A 50 1.02 -2.24 2.75
C THR A 50 1.04 -3.25 1.60
N VAL A 51 -0.16 -3.61 1.11
CA VAL A 51 -0.35 -4.45 -0.09
C VAL A 51 -0.40 -3.64 -1.38
N THR A 52 -0.23 -2.31 -1.31
CA THR A 52 -0.38 -1.39 -2.44
C THR A 52 0.94 -0.69 -2.73
N LEU A 53 1.49 -0.87 -3.93
CA LEU A 53 2.65 -0.12 -4.37
C LEU A 53 2.27 1.35 -4.61
N VAL A 54 3.07 2.25 -4.03
CA VAL A 54 3.04 3.69 -4.28
C VAL A 54 4.46 4.18 -4.51
N ASP A 55 4.66 5.05 -5.51
CA ASP A 55 5.97 5.65 -5.79
C ASP A 55 6.04 7.07 -5.21
N TRP A 56 6.84 7.24 -4.15
CA TRP A 56 7.13 8.54 -3.53
C TRP A 56 8.47 9.14 -3.97
N SER A 57 9.22 8.46 -4.85
CA SER A 57 10.57 8.89 -5.25
C SER A 57 10.58 10.24 -5.99
N ARG A 58 9.45 10.62 -6.59
CA ARG A 58 9.28 11.89 -7.31
C ARG A 58 8.96 13.09 -6.40
N GLY A 59 8.79 12.86 -5.09
CA GLY A 59 8.50 13.89 -4.11
C GLY A 59 7.09 14.51 -4.22
N GLY A 60 6.82 15.49 -3.35
CA GLY A 60 5.54 16.20 -3.27
C GLY A 60 4.55 15.62 -2.25
N ALA A 61 3.37 16.24 -2.15
CA ALA A 61 2.32 15.84 -1.21
C ALA A 61 1.50 14.61 -1.66
N HIS A 62 1.74 14.13 -2.89
CA HIS A 62 1.03 13.00 -3.47
C HIS A 62 2.02 12.05 -4.16
N PRO A 63 1.74 10.74 -4.16
CA PRO A 63 2.59 9.79 -4.85
C PRO A 63 2.55 10.05 -6.37
N ALA A 64 3.60 9.61 -7.04
CA ALA A 64 3.73 9.70 -8.48
C ALA A 64 2.55 9.05 -9.21
N THR A 65 2.24 9.63 -10.37
CA THR A 65 1.31 9.05 -11.33
C THR A 65 2.11 8.35 -12.43
N PHE A 66 1.98 7.03 -12.50
CA PHE A 66 2.55 6.19 -13.56
C PHE A 66 1.84 6.46 -14.88
N GLY A 67 2.60 6.89 -15.88
CA GLY A 67 2.16 7.06 -17.26
C GLY A 67 2.29 5.78 -18.08
N ALA A 68 1.93 5.88 -19.36
CA ALA A 68 2.09 4.80 -20.34
C ALA A 68 3.51 4.21 -20.39
N ALA A 69 4.53 5.07 -20.33
CA ALA A 69 5.93 4.67 -20.38
C ALA A 69 6.42 3.99 -19.10
N ASP A 70 5.76 4.23 -17.96
CA ASP A 70 6.11 3.60 -16.68
C ASP A 70 5.59 2.15 -16.60
N VAL A 71 4.54 1.81 -17.37
CA VAL A 71 3.94 0.47 -17.37
C VAL A 71 4.68 -0.43 -18.35
N THR A 72 5.72 -1.08 -17.84
CA THR A 72 6.54 -2.05 -18.56
C THR A 72 6.39 -3.47 -18.00
N GLU A 73 6.86 -4.48 -18.74
CA GLU A 73 6.94 -5.85 -18.23
C GLU A 73 7.82 -5.96 -16.98
N ASP A 74 8.83 -5.12 -16.86
CA ASP A 74 9.70 -5.07 -15.68
C ASP A 74 8.96 -4.50 -14.48
N PHE A 75 8.23 -3.40 -14.67
CA PHE A 75 7.40 -2.80 -13.63
C PHE A 75 6.33 -3.77 -13.13
N LEU A 76 5.57 -4.40 -14.03
CA LEU A 76 4.54 -5.37 -13.67
C LEU A 76 5.14 -6.66 -13.09
N GLY A 77 6.27 -7.13 -13.63
CA GLY A 77 7.00 -8.27 -13.09
C GLY A 77 7.49 -8.01 -11.66
N MET A 78 7.89 -6.77 -11.34
CA MET A 78 8.25 -6.37 -9.99
C MET A 78 7.06 -6.40 -9.02
N LEU A 79 5.89 -5.96 -9.47
CA LEU A 79 4.67 -5.98 -8.64
C LEU A 79 4.33 -7.39 -8.15
N VAL A 80 4.48 -8.40 -9.01
CA VAL A 80 4.15 -9.80 -8.70
C VAL A 80 5.37 -10.65 -8.37
N GLY A 81 6.49 -10.05 -7.98
CA GLY A 81 7.67 -10.79 -7.49
C GLY A 81 8.40 -11.64 -8.53
N LYS A 82 8.05 -11.50 -9.82
CA LYS A 82 8.73 -12.17 -10.94
C LYS A 82 10.05 -11.47 -11.33
N LYS A 83 10.22 -10.20 -10.97
CA LYS A 83 11.41 -9.38 -11.27
C LYS A 83 11.77 -8.49 -10.07
N GLY A 84 13.02 -8.06 -9.96
CA GLY A 84 13.47 -7.09 -8.94
C GLY A 84 14.05 -7.71 -7.65
N ASN A 85 14.26 -6.87 -6.63
CA ASN A 85 14.91 -7.25 -5.37
C ASN A 85 13.95 -7.99 -4.42
N ALA A 86 14.35 -9.18 -3.96
CA ALA A 86 13.63 -10.01 -3.01
C ALA A 86 13.29 -9.31 -1.68
N GLU A 87 14.11 -8.35 -1.24
CA GLU A 87 13.86 -7.58 -0.01
C GLU A 87 12.55 -6.76 -0.07
N ARG A 88 12.13 -6.33 -1.27
CA ARG A 88 10.85 -5.61 -1.46
C ARG A 88 9.63 -6.53 -1.35
N CYS A 89 9.87 -7.84 -1.31
CA CYS A 89 8.85 -8.89 -1.33
C CYS A 89 8.92 -9.72 -0.05
N MET A 90 9.12 -9.05 1.09
CA MET A 90 9.12 -9.68 2.41
C MET A 90 7.87 -9.32 3.22
N TYR A 91 7.27 -10.31 3.86
CA TYR A 91 6.17 -10.16 4.82
C TYR A 91 6.65 -10.73 6.15
N ASN A 92 6.79 -9.87 7.18
CA ASN A 92 7.32 -10.26 8.49
C ASN A 92 8.65 -11.05 8.41
N GLY A 93 9.56 -10.62 7.55
CA GLY A 93 10.87 -11.25 7.35
C GLY A 93 10.84 -12.54 6.51
N GLN A 94 9.68 -12.97 6.04
CA GLN A 94 9.53 -14.14 5.17
C GLN A 94 9.30 -13.70 3.71
N PRO A 95 9.92 -14.36 2.73
CA PRO A 95 9.66 -14.06 1.32
C PRO A 95 8.21 -14.41 0.96
N VAL A 96 7.57 -13.57 0.14
CA VAL A 96 6.24 -13.82 -0.42
C VAL A 96 6.29 -13.86 -1.94
N GLU A 97 5.47 -14.74 -2.53
CA GLU A 97 5.39 -14.91 -3.98
C GLU A 97 4.83 -13.66 -4.68
N VAL A 98 3.80 -13.04 -4.09
CA VAL A 98 3.20 -11.81 -4.61
C VAL A 98 3.60 -10.63 -3.73
N CYS A 99 4.35 -9.69 -4.30
CA CYS A 99 4.85 -8.54 -3.55
C CYS A 99 3.75 -7.53 -3.29
N PHE A 100 2.95 -7.17 -4.28
CA PHE A 100 1.85 -6.22 -4.11
C PHE A 100 0.59 -6.75 -4.80
N LEU A 101 -0.56 -6.53 -4.16
CA LEU A 101 -1.87 -6.87 -4.73
C LEU A 101 -2.42 -5.71 -5.57
N PHE A 102 -2.02 -4.49 -5.26
CA PHE A 102 -2.48 -3.27 -5.92
C PHE A 102 -1.32 -2.33 -6.20
N ALA A 103 -1.53 -1.38 -7.11
CA ALA A 103 -0.61 -0.28 -7.36
C ALA A 103 -1.40 1.01 -7.65
N ARG A 104 -0.84 2.16 -7.28
CA ARG A 104 -1.39 3.48 -7.61
C ARG A 104 -0.26 4.54 -7.64
N LYS A 105 -0.42 5.66 -8.35
CA LYS A 105 -1.57 6.10 -9.17
C LYS A 105 -1.25 5.89 -10.65
N PHE A 106 -2.24 5.54 -11.47
CA PHE A 106 -2.05 5.42 -12.92
C PHE A 106 -2.74 6.58 -13.65
N ALA A 107 -2.10 7.11 -14.68
CA ALA A 107 -2.74 8.02 -15.63
C ALA A 107 -3.69 7.21 -16.53
N PRO A 108 -4.77 7.82 -17.07
CA PRO A 108 -5.64 7.15 -18.04
C PRO A 108 -4.88 6.58 -19.24
N ALA A 109 -3.81 7.26 -19.66
CA ALA A 109 -2.95 6.82 -20.77
C ALA A 109 -2.21 5.50 -20.50
N ALA A 110 -2.10 5.04 -19.25
CA ALA A 110 -1.45 3.78 -18.89
C ALA A 110 -2.36 2.55 -19.08
N LEU A 111 -3.67 2.74 -19.23
CA LEU A 111 -4.64 1.66 -19.34
C LEU A 111 -4.34 0.67 -20.48
N PRO A 112 -4.00 1.11 -21.71
CA PRO A 112 -3.70 0.18 -22.80
C PRO A 112 -2.52 -0.75 -22.47
N GLN A 113 -1.43 -0.24 -21.88
CA GLN A 113 -0.29 -1.08 -21.47
C GLN A 113 -0.67 -2.04 -20.34
N LEU A 114 -1.45 -1.58 -19.35
CA LEU A 114 -1.91 -2.43 -18.25
C LEU A 114 -2.70 -3.61 -18.78
N LEU A 115 -3.64 -3.38 -19.70
CA LEU A 115 -4.45 -4.44 -20.30
C LEU A 115 -3.61 -5.38 -21.16
N SER A 116 -2.74 -4.85 -22.02
CA SER A 116 -1.95 -5.66 -22.95
C SER A 116 -0.95 -6.58 -22.25
N LEU A 117 -0.38 -6.14 -21.12
CA LEU A 117 0.60 -6.91 -20.37
C LEU A 117 -0.02 -7.79 -19.27
N SER A 118 -1.27 -7.55 -18.89
CA SER A 118 -1.92 -8.26 -17.78
C SER A 118 -1.94 -9.77 -17.96
N SER A 119 -2.40 -10.28 -19.10
CA SER A 119 -2.45 -11.73 -19.37
C SER A 119 -1.06 -12.36 -19.37
N LYS A 120 -0.07 -11.69 -19.95
CA LYS A 120 1.32 -12.16 -20.02
C LYS A 120 1.98 -12.26 -18.64
N ILE A 121 1.76 -11.27 -17.78
CA ILE A 121 2.43 -11.19 -16.48
C ILE A 121 1.65 -11.88 -15.37
N LEU A 122 0.32 -11.80 -15.37
CA LEU A 122 -0.54 -12.31 -14.31
C LEU A 122 -1.05 -13.73 -14.57
N GLY A 123 -1.01 -14.21 -15.81
CA GLY A 123 -1.22 -15.62 -16.15
C GLY A 123 -2.67 -16.10 -16.12
N TYR A 124 -3.63 -15.20 -16.34
CA TYR A 124 -5.05 -15.52 -16.54
C TYR A 124 -5.55 -15.08 -17.91
#